data_AF-A0A7S0J3C9-F1
#
_entry.id   AF-A0A7S0J3C9-F1
#
_cell.length_a   1.000
_cell.length_b   1.000
_cell.length_c   1.000
_cell.angle_alpha   90.00
_cell.angle_beta   90.00
_cell.angle_gamma   90.00
#
_symmetry.space_group_name_H-M   'P 1'
#
loop_
_entity.id
_entity.type
_entity.pdbx_description
1 polymer ?
#
loop_
_entity_poly.entity_id
_entity_poly.type
_entity_poly.pdbx_seq_one_letter_code
_entity_poly.pdbx_strand_id
1 'polypeptide(L)'
;MVTLVGVAEYDSASGDDKVLIQFDASADTGDAADVFYLAFNRATGINAGTQENADKVAIVTQQLTTPTGATKSFFKAALGAGDSYEIGTGTGGNAQHTFTVVSIDTDTVPARATVTILSGARPPASPPDAPAVPPPPAAPVLPVVLSGDDTCQAASMGLYTFEGYTASGAPYFSFGDRWLFYDPDCNGSGSSRWKISFGRQGTWDLDTTATGNLDGIGCSVYHFCGYKSSSEQSYPPGGSWRFYCGSTDGFRSLDVTVG
;
A
#
# COMPACT_ATOMS: atom_id res chain seq x y z
N MET A 1 23.28 -5.25 -12.27
CA MET A 1 21.85 -4.91 -12.51
C MET A 1 21.38 -5.75 -13.67
N VAL A 2 20.18 -6.29 -13.59
CA VAL A 2 19.58 -7.15 -14.62
C VAL A 2 18.14 -6.69 -14.85
N THR A 3 17.66 -6.80 -16.09
CA THR A 3 16.28 -6.45 -16.45
C THR A 3 15.49 -7.71 -16.73
N LEU A 4 14.35 -7.84 -16.07
CA LEU A 4 13.39 -8.92 -16.23
C LEU A 4 12.22 -8.46 -17.10
N VAL A 5 11.87 -9.24 -18.11
CA VAL A 5 10.61 -9.14 -18.86
C VAL A 5 9.53 -9.92 -18.13
N GLY A 6 8.33 -9.35 -18.10
CA GLY A 6 7.15 -9.99 -17.53
C GLY A 6 6.88 -11.37 -18.13
N VAL A 7 6.65 -12.37 -17.29
CA VAL A 7 6.39 -13.74 -17.74
C VAL A 7 5.19 -13.83 -18.67
N ALA A 8 4.18 -12.97 -18.49
CA ALA A 8 3.00 -12.93 -19.37
C ALA A 8 3.28 -12.38 -20.78
N GLU A 9 4.43 -11.76 -20.99
CA GLU A 9 4.78 -11.03 -22.22
C GLU A 9 6.07 -11.60 -22.85
N TYR A 10 6.44 -12.85 -22.51
CA TYR A 10 7.66 -13.49 -23.00
C TYR A 10 7.72 -13.60 -24.53
N ASP A 11 6.56 -13.67 -25.22
CA ASP A 11 6.49 -13.68 -26.68
C ASP A 11 6.91 -12.32 -27.31
N SER A 12 6.90 -11.24 -26.52
CA SER A 12 7.36 -9.91 -26.94
C SER A 12 8.81 -9.63 -26.53
N ALA A 13 9.49 -10.60 -25.92
CA ALA A 13 10.88 -10.49 -25.51
C ALA A 13 11.83 -10.53 -26.73
N SER A 14 12.88 -9.72 -26.67
CA SER A 14 14.01 -9.76 -27.61
C SER A 14 15.10 -10.73 -27.14
N GLY A 15 16.08 -11.03 -27.99
CA GLY A 15 17.10 -12.06 -27.69
C GLY A 15 17.90 -11.85 -26.39
N ASP A 16 18.04 -10.60 -25.95
CA ASP A 16 18.76 -10.26 -24.72
C ASP A 16 17.86 -10.15 -23.48
N ASP A 17 16.55 -10.18 -23.64
CA ASP A 17 15.62 -10.09 -22.53
C ASP A 17 15.67 -11.35 -21.65
N LYS A 18 15.51 -11.17 -20.34
CA LYS A 18 15.53 -12.25 -19.36
C LYS A 18 14.15 -12.37 -18.74
N VAL A 19 13.54 -13.55 -18.82
CA VAL A 19 12.22 -13.80 -18.19
C VAL A 19 12.39 -14.43 -16.80
N LEU A 20 13.51 -15.13 -16.62
CA LEU A 20 13.88 -15.83 -15.40
C LEU A 20 15.38 -15.65 -15.15
N ILE A 21 15.75 -15.38 -13.91
CA ILE A 21 17.14 -15.43 -13.46
C ILE A 21 17.26 -16.54 -12.43
N GLN A 22 18.18 -17.47 -12.64
CA GLN A 22 18.64 -18.39 -11.61
C GLN A 22 19.86 -17.76 -10.92
N PHE A 23 19.83 -17.73 -9.59
CA PHE A 23 20.91 -17.27 -8.75
C PHE A 23 21.32 -18.42 -7.82
N ASP A 24 22.51 -18.97 -8.05
CA ASP A 24 23.06 -20.04 -7.23
C ASP A 24 23.95 -19.44 -6.14
N ALA A 25 23.45 -19.43 -4.91
CA ALA A 25 24.16 -18.93 -3.73
C ALA A 25 24.87 -20.06 -2.96
N SER A 26 24.81 -21.31 -3.45
CA SER A 26 25.25 -22.48 -2.68
C SER A 26 26.74 -22.45 -2.32
N ALA A 27 27.58 -21.88 -3.18
CA ALA A 27 29.00 -21.72 -2.91
C ALA A 27 29.28 -20.73 -1.77
N ASP A 28 28.43 -19.71 -1.64
CA ASP A 28 28.59 -18.64 -0.67
C ASP A 28 27.98 -19.03 0.68
N THR A 29 26.80 -19.66 0.68
CA THR A 29 26.08 -20.04 1.90
C THR A 29 26.51 -21.40 2.46
N GLY A 30 27.11 -22.25 1.64
CA GLY A 30 27.45 -23.63 1.98
C GLY A 30 26.25 -24.59 1.97
N ASP A 31 25.07 -24.15 1.52
CA ASP A 31 23.89 -24.99 1.36
C ASP A 31 23.57 -25.18 -0.13
N ALA A 32 23.62 -26.43 -0.60
CA ALA A 32 23.25 -26.77 -1.98
C ALA A 32 21.77 -26.50 -2.31
N ALA A 33 20.93 -26.24 -1.31
CA ALA A 33 19.54 -25.83 -1.48
C ALA A 33 19.38 -24.31 -1.73
N ASP A 34 20.42 -23.50 -1.62
CA ASP A 34 20.32 -22.05 -1.81
C ASP A 34 20.40 -21.64 -3.29
N VAL A 35 19.53 -22.25 -4.10
CA VAL A 35 19.28 -21.84 -5.49
C VAL A 35 17.98 -21.05 -5.53
N PHE A 36 18.07 -19.82 -6.03
CA PHE A 36 16.97 -18.87 -6.13
C PHE A 36 16.59 -18.60 -7.58
N TYR A 37 15.32 -18.32 -7.81
CA TYR A 37 14.74 -17.98 -9.09
C TYR A 37 13.97 -16.68 -8.94
N LEU A 38 14.29 -15.71 -9.80
CA LEU A 38 13.62 -14.42 -9.86
C LEU A 38 12.84 -14.33 -11.16
N ALA A 39 11.56 -13.98 -11.07
CA ALA A 39 10.69 -13.80 -12.22
C ALA A 39 9.76 -12.60 -12.01
N PHE A 40 9.48 -11.85 -13.08
CA PHE A 40 8.54 -10.73 -13.01
C PHE A 40 7.11 -11.20 -13.32
N ASN A 41 6.27 -11.23 -12.30
CA ASN A 41 4.88 -11.68 -12.39
C ASN A 41 3.97 -10.52 -12.84
N ARG A 42 3.59 -10.51 -14.11
CA ARG A 42 2.65 -9.51 -14.67
C ARG A 42 1.20 -9.86 -14.36
N ALA A 43 0.39 -8.89 -13.97
CA ALA A 43 -1.05 -9.02 -13.74
C ALA A 43 -1.87 -9.08 -15.04
N THR A 44 -1.29 -9.63 -16.11
CA THR A 44 -1.89 -9.74 -17.44
C THR A 44 -1.64 -11.15 -18.01
N GLY A 45 -2.25 -11.47 -19.15
CA GLY A 45 -2.04 -12.75 -19.84
C GLY A 45 -2.34 -13.96 -18.97
N ILE A 46 -1.41 -14.93 -18.91
CA ILE A 46 -1.55 -16.18 -18.13
C ILE A 46 -1.77 -15.94 -16.62
N ASN A 47 -1.39 -14.75 -16.13
CA ASN A 47 -1.45 -14.40 -14.71
C ASN A 47 -2.53 -13.34 -14.39
N ALA A 48 -3.40 -13.00 -15.34
CA ALA A 48 -4.44 -11.96 -15.17
C ALA A 48 -5.45 -12.26 -14.04
N GLY A 49 -5.58 -13.52 -13.61
CA GLY A 49 -6.45 -13.93 -12.49
C GLY A 49 -5.76 -13.97 -11.13
N THR A 50 -4.45 -13.77 -11.07
CA THR A 50 -3.67 -13.88 -9.83
C THR A 50 -3.75 -12.56 -9.07
N GLN A 51 -4.54 -12.53 -7.99
CA GLN A 51 -4.60 -11.35 -7.12
C GLN A 51 -3.33 -11.20 -6.27
N GLU A 52 -2.72 -12.31 -5.88
CA GLU A 52 -1.50 -12.32 -5.09
C GLU A 52 -0.28 -12.05 -5.99
N ASN A 53 0.56 -11.09 -5.59
CA ASN A 53 1.83 -10.78 -6.26
C ASN A 53 1.68 -10.24 -7.70
N ALA A 54 0.53 -9.66 -8.03
CA ALA A 54 0.29 -8.91 -9.26
C ALA A 54 1.33 -7.79 -9.42
N ASP A 55 2.01 -7.75 -10.57
CA ASP A 55 3.01 -6.74 -10.94
C ASP A 55 4.20 -6.64 -9.97
N LYS A 56 4.67 -7.80 -9.50
CA LYS A 56 5.81 -7.91 -8.59
C LYS A 56 6.87 -8.89 -9.09
N VAL A 57 8.10 -8.72 -8.62
CA VAL A 57 9.17 -9.70 -8.82
C VAL A 57 9.03 -10.79 -7.76
N ALA A 58 8.72 -12.01 -8.19
CA ALA A 58 8.63 -13.17 -7.31
C ALA A 58 10.01 -13.81 -7.11
N ILE A 59 10.28 -14.23 -5.87
CA ILE A 59 11.47 -14.98 -5.49
C ILE A 59 11.03 -16.36 -5.04
N VAL A 60 11.58 -17.38 -5.69
CA VAL A 60 11.32 -18.79 -5.40
C VAL A 60 12.66 -19.46 -5.15
N THR A 61 12.73 -20.38 -4.18
CA THR A 61 13.91 -21.23 -3.98
C THR A 61 13.59 -22.69 -4.26
N GLN A 62 14.61 -23.51 -4.49
CA GLN A 62 14.49 -24.97 -4.57
C GLN A 62 15.18 -25.62 -3.39
N GLN A 63 14.43 -26.33 -2.55
CA GLN A 63 15.02 -27.14 -1.48
C GLN A 63 15.04 -28.62 -1.89
N LEU A 64 16.18 -29.27 -1.70
CA LEU A 64 16.27 -30.72 -1.78
C LEU A 64 15.56 -31.32 -0.57
N THR A 65 14.49 -32.09 -0.79
CA THR A 65 13.64 -32.56 0.33
C THR A 65 13.81 -34.04 0.70
N THR A 66 14.51 -34.82 -0.13
CA THR A 66 14.70 -36.25 0.12
C THR A 66 16.06 -36.77 -0.36
N PRO A 67 16.57 -37.87 0.21
CA PRO A 67 17.75 -38.59 -0.29
C PRO A 67 17.61 -39.11 -1.72
N THR A 68 16.37 -39.16 -2.25
CA THR A 68 16.05 -39.61 -3.61
C THR A 68 16.17 -38.53 -4.67
N GLY A 69 16.57 -37.30 -4.30
CA GLY A 69 16.83 -36.19 -5.25
C GLY A 69 15.58 -35.40 -5.67
N ALA A 70 14.46 -35.54 -4.97
CA ALA A 70 13.27 -34.73 -5.26
C ALA A 70 13.45 -33.28 -4.76
N THR A 71 13.41 -32.33 -5.69
CA THR A 71 13.44 -30.88 -5.41
C THR A 71 12.02 -30.34 -5.27
N LYS A 72 11.75 -29.63 -4.18
CA LYS A 72 10.51 -28.82 -4.04
C LYS A 72 10.85 -27.36 -4.21
N SER A 73 9.95 -26.61 -4.85
CA SER A 73 10.05 -25.16 -4.96
C SER A 73 9.25 -24.51 -3.84
N PHE A 74 9.80 -23.44 -3.24
CA PHE A 74 9.15 -22.67 -2.18
C PHE A 74 9.17 -21.19 -2.54
N PHE A 75 7.99 -20.57 -2.51
CA PHE A 75 7.88 -19.12 -2.60
C PHE A 75 8.50 -18.47 -1.36
N LYS A 76 9.26 -17.38 -1.56
CA LYS A 76 9.96 -16.67 -0.50
C LYS A 76 9.46 -15.25 -0.32
N ALA A 77 9.30 -14.51 -1.41
CA ALA A 77 8.86 -13.12 -1.38
C ALA A 77 8.31 -12.67 -2.74
N ALA A 78 7.51 -11.61 -2.72
CA ALA A 78 7.19 -10.81 -3.90
C ALA A 78 7.54 -9.36 -3.62
N LEU A 79 8.39 -8.81 -4.47
CA LEU A 79 8.98 -7.49 -4.30
C LEU A 79 8.35 -6.50 -5.28
N GLY A 80 7.80 -5.40 -4.76
CA GLY A 80 7.46 -4.22 -5.54
C GLY A 80 8.69 -3.34 -5.80
N ALA A 81 8.51 -2.23 -6.53
CA ALA A 81 9.58 -1.27 -6.75
C ALA A 81 10.04 -0.65 -5.42
N GLY A 82 11.36 -0.63 -5.18
CA GLY A 82 11.99 -0.19 -3.94
C GLY A 82 12.23 -1.30 -2.91
N ASP A 83 11.53 -2.43 -3.03
CA ASP A 83 11.65 -3.53 -2.07
C ASP A 83 12.94 -4.33 -2.27
N SER A 84 13.38 -4.98 -1.19
CA SER A 84 14.54 -5.86 -1.19
C SER A 84 14.29 -7.20 -0.47
N TYR A 85 15.09 -8.20 -0.84
CA TYR A 85 15.15 -9.50 -0.18
C TYR A 85 16.60 -9.87 0.08
N GLU A 86 16.90 -10.20 1.33
CA GLU A 86 18.23 -10.63 1.75
C GLU A 86 18.30 -12.16 1.84
N ILE A 87 19.32 -12.72 1.20
CA ILE A 87 19.70 -14.12 1.40
C ILE A 87 20.67 -14.14 2.59
N GLY A 88 20.12 -14.48 3.75
CA GLY A 88 20.91 -14.74 4.95
C GLY A 88 21.62 -16.09 4.85
N THR A 89 22.84 -16.19 5.38
CA THR A 89 23.46 -17.49 5.65
C THR A 89 22.69 -18.15 6.79
N GLY A 90 22.41 -19.45 6.70
CA GLY A 90 21.84 -20.21 7.81
C GLY A 90 22.56 -19.95 9.15
N THR A 91 21.79 -19.93 10.25
CA THR A 91 22.26 -19.78 11.65
C THR A 91 23.51 -18.90 11.85
N GLY A 92 23.39 -17.58 11.60
CA GLY A 92 24.20 -16.57 12.29
C GLY A 92 25.30 -15.86 11.51
N GLY A 93 25.40 -16.02 10.19
CA GLY A 93 26.29 -15.18 9.37
C GLY A 93 25.57 -13.98 8.72
N ASN A 94 26.35 -12.98 8.32
CA ASN A 94 25.87 -11.79 7.63
C ASN A 94 25.22 -12.17 6.28
N ALA A 95 24.18 -11.43 5.86
CA ALA A 95 23.63 -11.56 4.51
C ALA A 95 24.74 -11.37 3.47
N GLN A 96 24.89 -12.35 2.58
CA GLN A 96 25.89 -12.32 1.50
C GLN A 96 25.32 -11.76 0.20
N HIS A 97 24.00 -11.86 0.03
CA HIS A 97 23.35 -11.41 -1.19
C HIS A 97 22.06 -10.64 -0.90
N THR A 98 21.84 -9.59 -1.68
CA THR A 98 20.60 -8.82 -1.63
C THR A 98 20.06 -8.66 -3.04
N PHE A 99 18.78 -8.97 -3.20
CA PHE A 99 18.00 -8.64 -4.38
C PHE A 99 17.23 -7.36 -4.10
N THR A 100 17.33 -6.37 -4.98
CA THR A 100 16.59 -5.11 -4.87
C THR A 100 15.88 -4.84 -6.18
N VAL A 101 14.57 -4.63 -6.14
CA VAL A 101 13.82 -4.20 -7.32
C VAL A 101 13.94 -2.68 -7.39
N VAL A 102 14.70 -2.19 -8.35
CA VAL A 102 14.96 -0.76 -8.53
C VAL A 102 13.75 -0.05 -9.11
N SER A 103 13.11 -0.66 -10.10
CA SER A 103 11.93 -0.11 -10.77
C SER A 103 11.09 -1.20 -11.42
N ILE A 104 9.82 -0.89 -11.61
CA ILE A 104 8.88 -1.68 -12.40
C ILE A 104 8.19 -0.70 -13.36
N ASP A 105 8.23 -1.01 -14.65
CA ASP A 105 7.54 -0.29 -15.72
C ASP A 105 6.52 -1.23 -16.37
N THR A 106 5.25 -0.98 -16.08
CA THR A 106 4.10 -1.73 -16.61
C THR A 106 3.43 -1.03 -17.79
N ASP A 107 3.91 0.17 -18.16
CA ASP A 107 3.31 1.01 -19.21
C ASP A 107 3.89 0.71 -20.58
N THR A 108 4.95 -0.10 -20.64
CA THR A 108 5.58 -0.61 -21.86
C THR A 108 5.21 -2.06 -22.13
N VAL A 109 5.36 -2.48 -23.39
CA VAL A 109 5.17 -3.88 -23.82
C VAL A 109 6.43 -4.33 -24.58
N PRO A 110 7.20 -5.31 -24.08
CA PRO A 110 6.98 -5.98 -22.80
C PRO A 110 7.27 -5.05 -21.61
N ALA A 111 6.51 -5.22 -20.54
CA ALA A 111 6.74 -4.60 -19.25
C ALA A 111 8.04 -5.14 -18.63
N ARG A 112 8.73 -4.27 -17.88
CA ARG A 112 10.09 -4.52 -17.40
C ARG A 112 10.22 -4.26 -15.92
N ALA A 113 10.90 -5.16 -15.22
CA ALA A 113 11.37 -4.94 -13.85
C ALA A 113 12.89 -4.89 -13.84
N THR A 114 13.47 -3.87 -13.21
CA THR A 114 14.93 -3.72 -13.08
C THR A 114 15.35 -4.17 -11.69
N VAL A 115 16.24 -5.16 -11.62
CA VAL A 115 16.69 -5.77 -10.37
C VAL A 115 18.20 -5.59 -10.21
N THR A 116 18.63 -5.18 -9.03
CA THR A 116 20.04 -5.22 -8.63
C THR A 116 20.26 -6.44 -7.74
N ILE A 117 21.30 -7.21 -8.08
CA ILE A 117 21.80 -8.31 -7.27
C ILE A 117 23.16 -7.86 -6.76
N LEU A 118 23.28 -7.69 -5.45
CA LEU A 118 24.54 -7.39 -4.79
C LEU A 118 25.06 -8.68 -4.14
N SER A 119 26.32 -9.01 -4.39
CA SER A 119 27.03 -10.12 -3.74
C SER A 119 28.24 -9.57 -3.00
N GLY A 120 28.46 -10.03 -1.77
CA GLY A 120 29.63 -9.70 -0.98
C GLY A 120 29.28 -9.26 0.45
N ALA A 121 30.32 -8.98 1.23
CA ALA A 121 30.15 -8.48 2.60
C ALA A 121 29.28 -7.23 2.58
N ARG A 122 28.20 -7.24 3.36
CA ARG A 122 27.34 -6.09 3.61
C ARG A 122 28.24 -4.85 3.79
N PRO A 123 28.01 -3.74 3.07
CA PRO A 123 28.50 -2.45 3.54
C PRO A 123 28.14 -2.37 5.03
N PRO A 124 29.04 -1.87 5.91
CA PRO A 124 28.70 -1.75 7.33
C PRO A 124 27.31 -1.13 7.41
N ALA A 125 26.44 -1.76 8.22
CA ALA A 125 25.07 -1.30 8.38
C ALA A 125 25.11 0.23 8.43
N SER A 126 24.29 0.91 7.61
CA SER A 126 24.01 2.30 7.89
C SER A 126 23.74 2.38 9.40
N PRO A 127 24.33 3.35 10.14
CA PRO A 127 24.12 3.48 11.56
C PRO A 127 22.63 3.26 11.83
N PRO A 128 22.25 2.42 12.80
CA PRO A 128 20.84 2.19 13.10
C PRO A 128 20.15 3.54 13.09
N ASP A 129 19.09 3.68 12.30
CA ASP A 129 18.26 4.87 12.39
C ASP A 129 18.02 5.11 13.88
N ALA A 130 18.25 6.35 14.33
CA ALA A 130 18.05 6.71 15.72
C ALA A 130 16.71 6.09 16.15
N PRO A 131 16.65 5.38 17.31
CA PRO A 131 15.48 4.62 17.70
C PRO A 131 14.25 5.43 17.37
N ALA A 132 13.38 4.89 16.50
CA ALA A 132 12.16 5.58 16.10
C ALA A 132 11.54 6.08 17.40
N VAL A 133 11.41 7.41 17.52
CA VAL A 133 10.87 8.03 18.73
C VAL A 133 9.62 7.21 19.06
N PRO A 134 9.52 6.58 20.25
CA PRO A 134 8.39 5.73 20.55
C PRO A 134 7.15 6.53 20.21
N PRO A 135 6.21 5.94 19.43
CA PRO A 135 5.03 6.67 19.01
C PRO A 135 4.44 7.32 20.26
N PRO A 136 4.10 8.62 20.21
CA PRO A 136 3.51 9.29 21.35
C PRO A 136 2.40 8.40 21.93
N PRO A 137 2.28 8.27 23.26
CA PRO A 137 1.18 7.53 23.86
C PRO A 137 -0.11 7.95 23.15
N ALA A 138 -0.81 6.97 22.56
CA ALA A 138 -2.01 7.27 21.78
C ALA A 138 -2.93 8.13 22.64
N ALA A 139 -3.12 9.38 22.23
CA ALA A 139 -4.05 10.26 22.92
C ALA A 139 -5.42 9.56 22.94
N PRO A 140 -6.17 9.63 24.05
CA PRO A 140 -7.51 9.05 24.08
C PRO A 140 -8.32 9.68 22.95
N VAL A 141 -8.70 8.85 21.97
CA VAL A 141 -9.48 9.32 20.82
C VAL A 141 -10.92 9.42 21.30
N LEU A 142 -11.34 10.64 21.62
CA LEU A 142 -12.73 10.91 21.98
C LEU A 142 -13.64 10.58 20.79
N PRO A 143 -14.80 9.96 21.03
CA PRO A 143 -15.72 9.62 19.96
C PRO A 143 -16.34 10.89 19.39
N VAL A 144 -16.33 11.03 18.07
CA VAL A 144 -16.79 12.26 17.42
C VAL A 144 -18.32 12.24 17.34
N VAL A 145 -18.99 13.10 18.10
CA VAL A 145 -20.45 13.26 18.02
C VAL A 145 -20.78 14.36 17.02
N LEU A 146 -21.17 13.99 15.80
CA LEU A 146 -21.71 14.96 14.85
C LEU A 146 -23.18 15.25 15.19
N SER A 147 -23.48 16.50 15.50
CA SER A 147 -24.84 17.02 15.69
C SER A 147 -25.08 18.22 14.76
N GLY A 148 -26.32 18.41 14.32
CA GLY A 148 -26.71 19.45 13.37
C GLY A 148 -28.23 19.55 13.25
N ASP A 149 -28.72 20.47 12.42
CA ASP A 149 -30.16 20.56 12.15
C ASP A 149 -30.66 19.31 11.38
N ASP A 150 -31.93 18.97 11.60
CA ASP A 150 -32.58 17.80 11.01
C ASP A 150 -32.92 17.97 9.52
N THR A 151 -32.61 19.14 8.93
CA THR A 151 -33.02 19.50 7.58
C THR A 151 -32.07 18.95 6.51
N CYS A 152 -30.82 18.65 6.87
CA CYS A 152 -29.78 18.18 5.97
C CYS A 152 -29.19 16.85 6.44
N GLN A 153 -29.67 15.75 5.86
CA GLN A 153 -29.16 14.40 6.07
C GLN A 153 -28.89 14.05 7.55
N ALA A 154 -29.96 14.00 8.36
CA ALA A 154 -29.93 13.50 9.73
C ALA A 154 -29.20 12.15 9.89
N ALA A 155 -29.15 11.35 8.81
CA ALA A 155 -28.43 10.10 8.79
C ALA A 155 -26.92 10.28 9.07
N SER A 156 -26.29 11.37 8.61
CA SER A 156 -24.83 11.58 8.74
C SER A 156 -24.40 12.08 10.12
N MET A 157 -25.38 12.43 10.97
CA MET A 157 -25.21 12.81 12.35
C MET A 157 -25.21 11.56 13.24
N GLY A 158 -24.33 11.52 14.24
CA GLY A 158 -24.16 10.32 15.06
C GLY A 158 -22.85 10.28 15.82
N LEU A 159 -22.66 9.18 16.54
CA LEU A 159 -21.45 8.88 17.30
C LEU A 159 -20.47 8.11 16.40
N TYR A 160 -19.42 8.77 15.95
CA TYR A 160 -18.36 8.15 15.16
C TYR A 160 -17.30 7.53 16.09
N THR A 161 -17.03 6.24 15.88
CA THR A 161 -16.08 5.45 16.67
C THR A 161 -14.72 5.46 15.97
N PHE A 162 -13.64 5.65 16.72
CA PHE A 162 -12.28 5.58 16.18
C PHE A 162 -11.94 4.17 15.71
N GLU A 163 -11.38 4.04 14.50
CA GLU A 163 -11.05 2.76 13.87
C GLU A 163 -9.55 2.58 13.65
N GLY A 164 -8.80 3.67 13.44
CA GLY A 164 -7.35 3.60 13.24
C GLY A 164 -6.77 4.86 12.60
N TYR A 165 -5.59 4.70 12.00
CA TYR A 165 -4.89 5.74 11.27
C TYR A 165 -4.74 5.37 9.79
N THR A 166 -4.81 6.36 8.92
CA THR A 166 -4.45 6.24 7.50
C THR A 166 -2.93 6.27 7.31
N ALA A 167 -2.44 5.93 6.10
CA ALA A 167 -1.01 6.01 5.78
C ALA A 167 -0.42 7.43 5.91
N SER A 168 -1.27 8.46 5.83
CA SER A 168 -0.87 9.85 6.10
C SER A 168 -0.62 10.13 7.60
N GLY A 169 -1.04 9.24 8.49
CA GLY A 169 -1.02 9.42 9.95
C GLY A 169 -2.28 10.08 10.53
N ALA A 170 -3.26 10.44 9.70
CA ALA A 170 -4.53 11.00 10.17
C ALA A 170 -5.45 9.91 10.75
N PRO A 171 -6.18 10.16 11.86
CA PRO A 171 -7.16 9.22 12.37
C PRO A 171 -8.38 9.16 11.46
N TYR A 172 -9.05 8.01 11.44
CA TYR A 172 -10.35 7.84 10.81
C TYR A 172 -11.35 7.15 11.75
N PHE A 173 -12.62 7.42 11.50
CA PHE A 173 -13.73 7.02 12.36
C PHE A 173 -14.87 6.43 11.53
N SER A 174 -15.70 5.57 12.14
CA SER A 174 -16.86 4.96 11.49
C SER A 174 -18.17 5.25 12.24
N PHE A 175 -19.27 5.33 11.50
CA PHE A 175 -20.63 5.33 12.04
C PHE A 175 -21.58 4.57 11.10
N GLY A 176 -21.83 3.30 11.41
CA GLY A 176 -22.59 2.41 10.52
C GLY A 176 -21.80 2.17 9.22
N ASP A 177 -22.36 2.59 8.10
CA ASP A 177 -21.76 2.51 6.76
C ASP A 177 -21.02 3.78 6.33
N ARG A 178 -20.71 4.67 7.29
CA ARG A 178 -20.03 5.95 7.02
C ARG A 178 -18.66 6.02 7.62
N TRP A 179 -17.82 6.81 6.96
CA TRP A 179 -16.44 7.07 7.34
C TRP A 179 -16.23 8.57 7.51
N LEU A 180 -15.56 8.96 8.59
CA LEU A 180 -15.02 10.30 8.81
C LEU A 180 -13.50 10.22 8.77
N PHE A 181 -12.87 10.97 7.87
CA PHE A 181 -11.42 10.91 7.66
C PHE A 181 -10.87 12.23 7.11
N TYR A 182 -9.55 12.42 7.23
CA TYR A 182 -8.83 13.55 6.66
C TYR A 182 -8.21 13.18 5.32
N ASP A 183 -8.53 13.94 4.27
CA ASP A 183 -7.93 13.79 2.94
C ASP A 183 -6.94 14.95 2.72
N PRO A 184 -5.62 14.69 2.74
CA PRO A 184 -4.60 15.74 2.69
C PRO A 184 -4.52 16.44 1.33
N ASP A 185 -4.85 15.73 0.25
CA ASP A 185 -4.56 16.21 -1.10
C ASP A 185 -5.80 16.33 -1.99
N CYS A 186 -6.90 15.65 -1.64
CA CYS A 186 -8.17 15.77 -2.36
C CYS A 186 -7.93 15.73 -3.89
N ASN A 187 -7.28 14.66 -4.36
CA ASN A 187 -6.90 14.41 -5.76
C ASN A 187 -5.98 15.46 -6.39
N GLY A 188 -4.95 15.90 -5.68
CA GLY A 188 -3.97 16.86 -6.23
C GLY A 188 -4.48 18.29 -6.30
N SER A 189 -5.67 18.57 -5.75
CA SER A 189 -6.22 19.93 -5.73
C SER A 189 -5.59 20.80 -4.63
N GLY A 190 -4.77 20.22 -3.76
CA GLY A 190 -4.04 20.93 -2.70
C GLY A 190 -4.94 21.49 -1.58
N SER A 191 -6.17 20.97 -1.41
CA SER A 191 -7.11 21.47 -0.42
C SER A 191 -7.48 20.41 0.61
N SER A 192 -6.64 20.33 1.64
CA SER A 192 -6.83 19.39 2.75
C SER A 192 -8.14 19.63 3.47
N ARG A 193 -8.85 18.55 3.78
CA ARG A 193 -10.18 18.62 4.38
C ARG A 193 -10.53 17.34 5.12
N TRP A 194 -11.35 17.49 6.15
CA TRP A 194 -12.11 16.38 6.72
C TRP A 194 -13.32 16.09 5.86
N LYS A 195 -13.62 14.81 5.63
CA LYS A 195 -14.71 14.32 4.77
C LYS A 195 -15.54 13.30 5.52
N ILE A 196 -16.85 13.32 5.27
CA ILE A 196 -17.78 12.25 5.63
C ILE A 196 -18.20 11.57 4.32
N SER A 197 -17.87 10.28 4.19
CA SER A 197 -18.20 9.48 3.01
C SER A 197 -19.11 8.30 3.37
N PHE A 198 -19.85 7.84 2.38
CA PHE A 198 -20.64 6.61 2.46
C PHE A 198 -19.84 5.45 1.87
N GLY A 199 -19.62 4.41 2.66
CA GLY A 199 -19.17 3.11 2.18
C GLY A 199 -20.32 2.39 1.47
N ARG A 200 -20.66 2.80 0.25
CA ARG A 200 -21.68 2.07 -0.51
C ARG A 200 -21.04 0.81 -1.11
N GLN A 201 -21.34 -0.34 -0.51
CA GLN A 201 -21.12 -1.72 -0.98
C GLN A 201 -20.04 -1.88 -2.09
N GLY A 202 -18.76 -1.82 -1.71
CA GLY A 202 -17.66 -2.46 -2.45
C GLY A 202 -16.94 -1.63 -3.51
N THR A 203 -17.29 -0.36 -3.73
CA THR A 203 -16.55 0.51 -4.68
C THR A 203 -15.96 1.77 -4.06
N TRP A 204 -16.31 2.11 -2.82
CA TRP A 204 -16.05 3.43 -2.23
C TRP A 204 -15.56 3.34 -0.79
N ASP A 205 -14.86 2.25 -0.48
CA ASP A 205 -14.29 2.04 0.84
C ASP A 205 -13.08 2.95 1.03
N LEU A 206 -12.85 3.34 2.29
CA LEU A 206 -11.68 4.13 2.67
C LEU A 206 -10.40 3.33 2.42
N ASP A 207 -9.57 3.77 1.47
CA ASP A 207 -8.23 3.23 1.27
C ASP A 207 -7.31 3.81 2.34
N THR A 208 -7.18 3.08 3.45
CA THR A 208 -6.30 3.48 4.56
C THR A 208 -4.82 3.37 4.23
N THR A 209 -4.45 2.76 3.10
CA THR A 209 -3.06 2.60 2.65
C THR A 209 -2.59 3.72 1.73
N ALA A 210 -3.52 4.48 1.14
CA ALA A 210 -3.21 5.65 0.35
C ALA A 210 -2.75 6.83 1.22
N THR A 211 -1.80 7.63 0.71
CA THR A 211 -1.33 8.87 1.36
C THR A 211 -2.14 10.10 0.95
N GLY A 212 -3.06 9.98 0.00
CA GLY A 212 -4.01 11.01 -0.46
C GLY A 212 -5.07 10.41 -1.39
N ASN A 213 -6.19 11.13 -1.60
CA ASN A 213 -7.35 10.61 -2.37
C ASN A 213 -7.86 9.28 -1.80
N LEU A 214 -8.12 9.26 -0.49
CA LEU A 214 -8.42 8.04 0.28
C LEU A 214 -9.75 7.36 -0.11
N ASP A 215 -10.59 7.99 -0.93
CA ASP A 215 -11.87 7.41 -1.38
C ASP A 215 -11.93 7.14 -2.90
N GLY A 216 -10.90 7.52 -3.65
CA GLY A 216 -10.81 7.28 -5.09
C GLY A 216 -11.74 8.13 -5.97
N ILE A 217 -12.57 9.03 -5.42
CA ILE A 217 -13.68 9.70 -6.16
C ILE A 217 -13.42 11.18 -6.47
N GLY A 218 -12.30 11.77 -6.06
CA GLY A 218 -12.12 13.22 -6.25
C GLY A 218 -12.40 14.05 -5.01
N CYS A 219 -12.22 15.35 -5.16
CA CYS A 219 -13.00 16.34 -4.41
C CYS A 219 -14.44 16.49 -4.92
N SER A 220 -14.96 15.56 -5.75
CA SER A 220 -16.27 15.73 -6.37
C SER A 220 -17.36 15.78 -5.31
N VAL A 221 -17.83 16.99 -5.07
CA VAL A 221 -18.75 17.37 -4.00
C VAL A 221 -20.09 16.61 -4.03
N TYR A 222 -20.41 15.91 -5.12
CA TYR A 222 -21.66 15.17 -5.24
C TYR A 222 -21.71 13.85 -4.47
N HIS A 223 -20.57 13.36 -3.95
CA HIS A 223 -20.48 12.03 -3.33
C HIS A 223 -20.27 12.02 -1.81
N PHE A 224 -19.95 13.17 -1.21
CA PHE A 224 -19.74 13.28 0.23
C PHE A 224 -20.99 13.83 0.92
N CYS A 225 -21.29 13.30 2.11
CA CYS A 225 -22.37 13.82 2.93
C CYS A 225 -21.98 15.19 3.53
N GLY A 226 -20.70 15.38 3.82
CA GLY A 226 -20.18 16.68 4.25
C GLY A 226 -18.66 16.76 4.28
N TYR A 227 -18.14 17.99 4.33
CA TYR A 227 -16.71 18.24 4.47
C TYR A 227 -16.42 19.54 5.22
N LYS A 228 -15.19 19.63 5.73
CA LYS A 228 -14.63 20.86 6.29
C LYS A 228 -13.17 21.02 5.88
N SER A 229 -12.89 22.11 5.16
CA SER A 229 -11.51 22.50 4.85
C SER A 229 -10.75 22.75 6.15
N SER A 230 -9.59 22.12 6.28
CA SER A 230 -8.76 22.16 7.48
C SER A 230 -7.34 21.75 7.13
N SER A 231 -6.35 22.42 7.70
CA SER A 231 -4.97 21.92 7.75
C SER A 231 -4.69 21.10 9.00
N GLU A 232 -5.64 21.04 9.94
CA GLU A 232 -5.53 20.24 11.16
C GLU A 232 -5.82 18.78 10.82
N GLN A 233 -4.77 17.96 10.82
CA GLN A 233 -4.82 16.54 10.50
C GLN A 233 -5.03 15.66 11.74
N SER A 234 -4.69 16.16 12.93
CA SER A 234 -4.66 15.33 14.14
C SER A 234 -6.06 14.98 14.65
N TYR A 235 -7.06 15.82 14.36
CA TYR A 235 -8.43 15.61 14.82
C TYR A 235 -9.46 16.44 14.02
N PRO A 236 -10.69 15.94 13.79
CA PRO A 236 -11.72 16.70 13.08
C PRO A 236 -12.11 17.96 13.86
N PRO A 237 -12.05 19.16 13.24
CA PRO A 237 -12.40 20.38 13.92
C PRO A 237 -13.93 20.58 13.96
N GLY A 238 -14.43 21.12 15.06
CA GLY A 238 -15.82 21.58 15.16
C GLY A 238 -16.13 22.84 14.34
N GLY A 239 -17.30 23.42 14.60
CA GLY A 239 -17.79 24.65 13.95
C GLY A 239 -18.48 24.37 12.62
N SER A 240 -18.43 25.32 11.68
CA SER A 240 -19.20 25.21 10.43
C SER A 240 -18.58 24.22 9.44
N TRP A 241 -19.37 23.26 8.97
CA TRP A 241 -19.09 22.25 7.94
C TRP A 241 -20.05 22.40 6.76
N ARG A 242 -19.63 22.00 5.57
CA ARG A 242 -20.44 22.03 4.35
C ARG A 242 -21.05 20.66 4.11
N PHE A 243 -22.38 20.55 4.19
CA PHE A 243 -23.12 19.31 3.94
C PHE A 243 -23.93 19.40 2.64
N TYR A 244 -23.95 18.31 1.88
CA TYR A 244 -24.77 18.21 0.68
C TYR A 244 -26.19 17.75 1.05
N CYS A 245 -27.17 18.62 0.82
CA CYS A 245 -28.57 18.40 1.21
C CYS A 245 -29.46 17.97 0.03
N GLY A 246 -28.86 17.41 -1.03
CA GLY A 246 -29.56 16.97 -2.25
C GLY A 246 -29.51 18.01 -3.37
N SER A 247 -30.02 17.63 -4.54
CA SER A 247 -29.90 18.43 -5.77
C SER A 247 -30.67 19.76 -5.73
N THR A 248 -31.75 19.81 -4.97
CA THR A 248 -32.58 21.02 -4.83
C THR A 248 -31.95 22.04 -3.87
N ASP A 249 -31.44 21.57 -2.74
CA ASP A 249 -30.94 22.43 -1.65
C ASP A 249 -29.43 22.69 -1.74
N GLY A 250 -28.71 21.89 -2.52
CA GLY A 250 -27.27 22.00 -2.70
C GLY A 250 -26.51 21.87 -1.39
N PHE A 251 -25.42 22.62 -1.25
CA PHE A 251 -24.61 22.61 -0.04
C PHE A 251 -25.06 23.66 0.97
N ARG A 252 -25.32 23.21 2.20
CA ARG A 252 -25.58 24.08 3.34
C ARG A 252 -24.44 24.02 4.35
N SER A 253 -24.33 25.07 5.13
CA SER A 253 -23.37 25.15 6.23
C SER A 253 -24.08 24.73 7.51
N LEU A 254 -23.59 23.69 8.18
CA LEU A 254 -24.11 23.19 9.45
C LEU A 254 -23.02 23.32 10.50
N ASP A 255 -23.38 23.80 11.70
CA ASP A 255 -22.46 23.80 12.82
C ASP A 255 -22.40 22.41 13.43
N VAL A 256 -21.21 21.83 13.39
CA VAL A 256 -20.86 20.52 13.92
C VAL A 256 -20.12 20.72 15.24
N THR A 257 -20.59 20.06 16.28
CA THR A 257 -19.81 19.89 17.50
C THR A 257 -18.92 18.66 17.34
N VAL A 258 -17.71 18.70 17.88
CA VAL A 258 -16.85 17.52 18.04
C VAL A 258 -16.49 17.48 19.51
N GLY A 259 -16.82 16.40 20.20
CA GLY A 259 -16.76 16.27 21.66
C GLY A 259 -16.07 15.01 22.12
#